data_AF-A0A1Z4JBL5-F1
#
_entry.id   AF-A0A1Z4JBL5-F1
#
_cell.length_a   1.000
_cell.length_b   1.000
_cell.length_c   1.000
_cell.angle_alpha   90.00
_cell.angle_beta   90.00
_cell.angle_gamma   90.00
#
_symmetry.space_group_name_H-M   'P 1'
#
loop_
_entity.id
_entity.type
_entity.pdbx_description
1 polymer ?
#
loop_
_entity_poly.entity_id
_entity_poly.type
_entity_poly.pdbx_seq_one_letter_code
_entity_poly.pdbx_strand_id
1 'polypeptide(L)'
;MEVAKNDINELLPSLLNVARTIRNVERKAEFFLELVKNNSAYFLEALNAARLIQDDYRRAAMLCDLAQIDSTYSSEALSAAELIHDESDRARVLIKLATNDAVNFAQLLAVTGSFQDEISRARVLIASAENEAVDSPKLLAAVESIELIQYEYSRPGMWFHLAKINSAFRAHLLSFLQSIQNESSQVEKLLVTNTPEWAAVLVTLAKIDSSYFSEALSVARSIQDKSSRTKLLIELAKIDSSYFSEALSALRMIQETSEPDLLAQNPLMASFCSDVWSLYKQILALMNLAQIDSTYFLEILLLIQLMEDESDQVKILTELAQQLPESFLPQTYTIIYSIAHKPSCAELLSIYLPRLPLAILSLSNWQSHLYLLAHRTRADLMQDLATLYPAIVHLGGKEAVRGMVDAMRDVCNQWK
;
A
#
# COMPACT_ATOMS: atom_id res chain seq x y z
N MET A 1 27.12 -22.45 -25.63
CA MET A 1 27.30 -21.01 -25.34
C MET A 1 28.31 -20.34 -26.27
N GLU A 2 29.40 -20.99 -26.68
CA GLU A 2 30.36 -20.41 -27.64
C GLU A 2 29.79 -20.18 -29.05
N VAL A 3 28.89 -21.04 -29.53
CA VAL A 3 28.28 -20.91 -30.87
C VAL A 3 27.44 -19.62 -31.00
N ALA A 4 26.65 -19.26 -29.98
CA ALA A 4 25.86 -18.04 -29.98
C ALA A 4 26.69 -16.74 -29.84
N LYS A 5 27.87 -16.81 -29.20
CA LYS A 5 28.81 -15.67 -29.13
C LYS A 5 29.50 -15.43 -30.48
N ASN A 6 29.77 -16.48 -31.27
CA ASN A 6 30.37 -16.35 -32.59
C ASN A 6 29.40 -15.77 -33.63
N ASP A 7 28.12 -16.14 -33.60
CA ASP A 7 27.10 -15.61 -34.53
C ASP A 7 26.88 -14.08 -34.38
N ILE A 8 27.00 -13.53 -33.16
CA ILE A 8 26.83 -12.08 -32.90
C ILE A 8 28.04 -11.27 -33.40
N ASN A 9 29.25 -11.84 -33.38
CA ASN A 9 30.45 -11.19 -33.90
C ASN A 9 30.40 -11.04 -35.43
N GLU A 10 29.79 -11.98 -36.16
CA GLU A 10 29.58 -11.85 -37.62
C GLU A 10 28.54 -10.78 -37.98
N LEU A 11 27.59 -10.51 -37.09
CA LEU A 11 26.54 -9.48 -37.28
C LEU A 11 26.99 -8.06 -36.91
N LEU A 12 28.24 -7.89 -36.46
CA LEU A 12 28.78 -6.62 -35.96
C LEU A 12 28.70 -5.46 -36.99
N PRO A 13 29.04 -5.66 -38.28
CA PRO A 13 28.86 -4.63 -39.30
C PRO A 13 27.38 -4.23 -39.49
N SER A 14 26.46 -5.19 -39.41
CA SER A 14 25.03 -4.98 -39.61
C SER A 14 24.41 -4.21 -38.44
N LEU A 15 24.77 -4.55 -37.20
CA LEU A 15 24.29 -3.86 -35.99
C LEU A 15 24.84 -2.43 -35.90
N LEU A 16 26.12 -2.22 -36.27
CA LEU A 16 26.69 -0.87 -36.39
C LEU A 16 25.97 -0.03 -37.45
N ASN A 17 25.57 -0.65 -38.57
CA ASN A 17 24.81 0.05 -39.60
C ASN A 17 23.42 0.47 -39.08
N VAL A 18 22.72 -0.40 -38.35
CA VAL A 18 21.45 -0.05 -37.69
C VAL A 18 21.66 1.11 -36.72
N ALA A 19 22.67 1.05 -35.86
CA ALA A 19 22.96 2.12 -34.90
C ALA A 19 23.28 3.47 -35.59
N ARG A 20 23.92 3.45 -36.77
CA ARG A 20 24.18 4.67 -37.57
C ARG A 20 22.90 5.34 -38.07
N THR A 21 21.82 4.59 -38.29
CA THR A 21 20.53 5.14 -38.72
C THR A 21 19.75 5.82 -37.60
N ILE A 22 20.08 5.54 -36.33
CA ILE A 22 19.42 6.13 -35.17
C ILE A 22 19.90 7.57 -35.00
N ARG A 23 19.00 8.53 -35.25
CA ARG A 23 19.29 9.97 -35.13
C ARG A 23 19.25 10.48 -33.69
N ASN A 24 18.39 9.91 -32.84
CA ASN A 24 18.29 10.31 -31.44
C ASN A 24 19.44 9.67 -30.65
N VAL A 25 20.26 10.51 -30.02
CA VAL A 25 21.49 10.08 -29.33
C VAL A 25 21.18 9.17 -28.13
N GLU A 26 20.09 9.44 -27.40
CA GLU A 26 19.68 8.63 -26.24
C GLU A 26 19.28 7.22 -26.68
N ARG A 27 18.40 7.11 -27.68
CA ARG A 27 17.99 5.82 -28.26
C ARG A 27 19.18 5.05 -28.83
N LYS A 28 20.17 5.76 -29.37
CA LYS A 28 21.39 5.15 -29.89
C LYS A 28 22.27 4.61 -28.75
N ALA A 29 22.39 5.36 -27.65
CA ALA A 29 23.11 4.92 -26.47
C ALA A 29 22.43 3.72 -25.80
N GLU A 30 21.11 3.74 -25.65
CA GLU A 30 20.30 2.62 -25.16
C GLU A 30 20.48 1.37 -26.03
N PHE A 31 20.43 1.52 -27.36
CA PHE A 31 20.66 0.43 -28.30
C PHE A 31 22.05 -0.20 -28.10
N PHE A 32 23.10 0.61 -27.99
CA PHE A 32 24.45 0.09 -27.75
C PHE A 32 24.59 -0.55 -26.36
N LEU A 33 24.03 0.04 -25.31
CA LEU A 33 24.05 -0.53 -23.96
C LEU A 33 23.45 -1.95 -23.95
N GLU A 34 22.35 -2.16 -24.67
CA GLU A 34 21.72 -3.49 -24.77
C GLU A 34 22.62 -4.50 -25.51
N LEU A 35 23.38 -4.05 -26.51
CA LEU A 35 24.38 -4.88 -27.18
C LEU A 35 25.56 -5.22 -26.27
N VAL A 36 26.01 -4.28 -25.43
CA VAL A 36 27.12 -4.48 -24.49
C VAL A 36 26.86 -5.64 -23.54
N LYS A 37 25.61 -5.81 -23.07
CA LYS A 37 25.22 -6.93 -22.20
C LYS A 37 25.51 -8.31 -22.81
N ASN A 38 25.49 -8.42 -24.14
CA ASN A 38 25.74 -9.66 -24.88
C ASN A 38 27.17 -9.74 -25.42
N ASN A 39 27.80 -8.59 -25.72
CA ASN A 39 29.14 -8.52 -26.29
C ASN A 39 29.85 -7.21 -25.89
N SER A 40 30.93 -7.33 -25.10
CA SER A 40 31.72 -6.19 -24.62
C SER A 40 32.42 -5.41 -25.73
N ALA A 41 32.50 -5.93 -26.96
CA ALA A 41 33.07 -5.22 -28.09
C ALA A 41 32.39 -3.89 -28.40
N TYR A 42 31.10 -3.72 -28.04
CA TYR A 42 30.32 -2.49 -28.26
C TYR A 42 30.45 -1.46 -27.13
N PHE A 43 31.27 -1.75 -26.11
CA PHE A 43 31.34 -0.92 -24.90
C PHE A 43 31.76 0.51 -25.24
N LEU A 44 32.75 0.66 -26.11
CA LEU A 44 33.28 1.97 -26.48
C LEU A 44 32.26 2.80 -27.27
N GLU A 45 31.48 2.17 -28.14
CA GLU A 45 30.38 2.82 -28.86
C GLU A 45 29.27 3.26 -27.92
N ALA A 46 28.90 2.42 -26.94
CA ALA A 46 27.93 2.77 -25.92
C ALA A 46 28.40 3.95 -25.08
N LEU A 47 29.66 3.92 -24.63
CA LEU A 47 30.29 4.99 -23.85
C LEU A 47 30.33 6.31 -24.63
N ASN A 48 30.75 6.28 -25.88
CA ASN A 48 30.78 7.47 -26.73
C ASN A 48 29.37 8.02 -27.01
N ALA A 49 28.38 7.15 -27.21
CA ALA A 49 27.00 7.58 -27.37
C ALA A 49 26.45 8.21 -26.07
N ALA A 50 26.73 7.62 -24.91
CA ALA A 50 26.35 8.12 -23.60
C ALA A 50 26.90 9.53 -23.36
N ARG A 51 28.19 9.76 -23.64
CA ARG A 51 28.86 11.06 -23.50
C ARG A 51 28.25 12.18 -24.34
N LEU A 52 27.58 11.85 -25.43
CA LEU A 52 26.93 12.83 -26.32
C LEU A 52 25.53 13.23 -25.86
N ILE A 53 24.95 12.54 -24.88
CA ILE A 53 23.64 12.87 -24.32
C ILE A 53 23.71 14.23 -23.62
N GLN A 54 22.81 15.14 -23.99
CA GLN A 54 22.77 16.50 -23.47
C GLN A 54 22.08 16.59 -22.11
N ASP A 55 21.06 15.77 -21.89
CA ASP A 55 20.36 15.69 -20.61
C ASP A 55 21.26 15.04 -19.54
N ASP A 56 21.58 15.78 -18.49
CA ASP A 56 22.57 15.37 -17.48
C ASP A 56 22.13 14.11 -16.73
N TYR A 57 20.85 13.99 -16.39
CA TYR A 57 20.31 12.81 -15.73
C TYR A 57 20.43 11.57 -16.62
N ARG A 58 19.99 11.64 -17.88
CA ARG A 58 20.07 10.52 -18.82
C ARG A 58 21.51 10.15 -19.14
N ARG A 59 22.40 11.14 -19.28
CA ARG A 59 23.83 10.90 -19.48
C ARG A 59 24.42 10.13 -18.30
N ALA A 60 24.20 10.62 -17.08
CA ALA A 60 24.72 10.00 -15.87
C ALA A 60 24.12 8.60 -15.61
N ALA A 61 22.83 8.41 -15.88
CA ALA A 61 22.18 7.11 -15.79
C ALA A 61 22.79 6.10 -16.78
N MET A 62 23.04 6.51 -18.03
CA MET A 62 23.67 5.65 -19.03
C MET A 62 25.12 5.30 -18.66
N LEU A 63 25.89 6.27 -18.14
CA LEU A 63 27.25 6.05 -17.65
C LEU A 63 27.27 5.15 -16.41
N CYS A 64 26.29 5.28 -15.53
CA CYS A 64 26.11 4.38 -14.39
C CYS A 64 25.87 2.94 -14.87
N ASP A 65 25.01 2.73 -15.87
CA ASP A 65 24.74 1.40 -16.43
C ASP A 65 25.98 0.77 -17.07
N LEU A 66 26.81 1.57 -17.74
CA LEU A 66 28.09 1.12 -18.27
C LEU A 66 29.10 0.82 -17.15
N ALA A 67 29.12 1.62 -16.08
CA ALA A 67 29.99 1.39 -14.92
C ALA A 67 29.59 0.13 -14.12
N GLN A 68 28.33 -0.31 -14.19
CA GLN A 68 27.90 -1.61 -13.66
C GLN A 68 28.47 -2.78 -14.46
N ILE A 69 28.79 -2.59 -15.73
CA ILE A 69 29.38 -3.60 -16.60
C ILE A 69 30.91 -3.60 -16.48
N ASP A 70 31.51 -2.40 -16.46
CA ASP A 70 32.95 -2.21 -16.30
C ASP A 70 33.22 -1.08 -15.28
N SER A 71 33.65 -1.48 -14.08
CA SER A 71 33.88 -0.58 -12.96
C SER A 71 35.03 0.41 -13.16
N THR A 72 35.85 0.24 -14.20
CA THR A 72 36.88 1.23 -14.54
C THR A 72 36.30 2.61 -14.88
N TYR A 73 35.01 2.68 -15.23
CA TYR A 73 34.30 3.92 -15.56
C TYR A 73 33.44 4.47 -14.40
N SER A 74 33.52 3.91 -13.19
CA SER A 74 32.76 4.40 -12.03
C SER A 74 33.08 5.86 -11.69
N SER A 75 34.34 6.29 -11.83
CA SER A 75 34.72 7.70 -11.61
C SER A 75 34.05 8.64 -12.62
N GLU A 76 33.91 8.22 -13.88
CA GLU A 76 33.22 9.01 -14.90
C GLU A 76 31.72 9.09 -14.62
N ALA A 77 31.10 7.99 -14.19
CA ALA A 77 29.70 7.98 -13.78
C ALA A 77 29.46 8.87 -12.55
N LEU A 78 30.37 8.89 -11.57
CA LEU A 78 30.33 9.78 -10.40
C LEU A 78 30.41 11.25 -10.82
N SER A 79 31.37 11.61 -11.67
CA SER A 79 31.49 12.98 -12.20
C SER A 79 30.27 13.41 -13.01
N ALA A 80 29.66 12.49 -13.77
CA ALA A 80 28.44 12.79 -14.49
C ALA A 80 27.23 12.99 -13.54
N ALA A 81 27.13 12.20 -12.48
CA ALA A 81 26.10 12.35 -11.46
C ALA A 81 26.23 13.69 -10.70
N GLU A 82 27.46 14.13 -10.42
CA GLU A 82 27.72 15.42 -9.75
C GLU A 82 27.16 16.63 -10.53
N LEU A 83 27.07 16.54 -11.85
CA LEU A 83 26.50 17.59 -12.72
C LEU A 83 24.97 17.69 -12.64
N ILE A 84 24.28 16.70 -12.07
CA ILE A 84 22.83 16.73 -11.94
C ILE A 84 22.43 17.75 -10.87
N HIS A 85 21.64 18.75 -11.27
CA HIS A 85 21.15 19.79 -10.37
C HIS A 85 20.08 19.30 -9.38
N ASP A 86 19.15 18.45 -9.83
CA ASP A 86 18.11 17.90 -8.95
C ASP A 86 18.71 16.81 -8.04
N GLU A 87 18.69 17.04 -6.73
CA GLU A 87 19.34 16.13 -5.78
C GLU A 87 18.63 14.77 -5.67
N SER A 88 17.32 14.71 -5.95
CA SER A 88 16.59 13.44 -5.94
C SER A 88 16.99 12.57 -7.14
N ASP A 89 17.14 13.17 -8.32
CA ASP A 89 17.64 12.52 -9.53
C ASP A 89 19.12 12.14 -9.37
N ARG A 90 19.93 13.01 -8.77
CA ARG A 90 21.33 12.73 -8.45
C ARG A 90 21.46 11.53 -7.50
N ALA A 91 20.67 11.50 -6.42
CA ALA A 91 20.62 10.38 -5.49
C ALA A 91 20.23 9.08 -6.17
N ARG A 92 19.26 9.12 -7.12
CA ARG A 92 18.82 7.92 -7.84
C ARG A 92 19.97 7.30 -8.65
N VAL A 93 20.77 8.11 -9.33
CA VAL A 93 21.94 7.62 -10.09
C VAL A 93 23.01 7.08 -9.14
N LEU A 94 23.30 7.80 -8.05
CA LEU A 94 24.32 7.40 -7.08
C LEU A 94 23.94 6.14 -6.29
N ILE A 95 22.67 5.95 -5.92
CA ILE A 95 22.18 4.71 -5.29
C ILE A 95 22.43 3.52 -6.21
N LYS A 96 22.08 3.65 -7.50
CA LYS A 96 22.32 2.59 -8.48
C LYS A 96 23.81 2.32 -8.65
N LEU A 97 24.65 3.35 -8.60
CA LEU A 97 26.10 3.18 -8.71
C LEU A 97 26.66 2.48 -7.46
N ALA A 98 26.19 2.88 -6.28
CA ALA A 98 26.67 2.42 -4.98
C ALA A 98 26.43 0.92 -4.71
N THR A 99 25.51 0.26 -5.42
CA THR A 99 25.33 -1.20 -5.35
C THR A 99 26.46 -1.99 -6.03
N ASN A 100 27.44 -1.32 -6.64
CA ASN A 100 28.63 -1.95 -7.18
C ASN A 100 29.81 -1.82 -6.21
N ASP A 101 30.28 -2.94 -5.67
CA ASP A 101 31.35 -3.01 -4.68
C ASP A 101 32.67 -2.37 -5.14
N ALA A 102 32.90 -2.30 -6.46
CA ALA A 102 34.13 -1.75 -7.04
C ALA A 102 34.13 -0.21 -7.11
N VAL A 103 33.04 0.46 -6.74
CA VAL A 103 32.99 1.93 -6.72
C VAL A 103 33.93 2.49 -5.66
N ASN A 104 34.69 3.51 -6.05
CA ASN A 104 35.57 4.22 -5.13
C ASN A 104 34.74 4.97 -4.07
N PHE A 105 34.69 4.39 -2.86
CA PHE A 105 33.91 4.95 -1.77
C PHE A 105 34.33 6.37 -1.38
N ALA A 106 35.63 6.72 -1.45
CA ALA A 106 36.08 8.06 -1.12
C ALA A 106 35.53 9.11 -2.10
N GLN A 107 35.47 8.78 -3.39
CA GLN A 107 34.84 9.65 -4.40
C GLN A 107 33.33 9.72 -4.22
N LEU A 108 32.66 8.59 -3.99
CA LEU A 108 31.23 8.56 -3.69
C LEU A 108 30.91 9.45 -2.48
N LEU A 109 31.69 9.33 -1.40
CA LEU A 109 31.54 10.12 -0.19
C LEU A 109 31.70 11.61 -0.47
N ALA A 110 32.71 12.00 -1.26
CA ALA A 110 32.92 13.40 -1.66
C ALA A 110 31.71 13.97 -2.42
N VAL A 111 31.17 13.23 -3.39
CA VAL A 111 29.98 13.66 -4.14
C VAL A 111 28.75 13.75 -3.22
N THR A 112 28.54 12.75 -2.35
CA THR A 112 27.41 12.76 -1.40
C THR A 112 27.52 13.87 -0.34
N GLY A 113 28.73 14.30 0.00
CA GLY A 113 28.95 15.41 0.94
C GLY A 113 28.47 16.77 0.44
N SER A 114 28.22 16.91 -0.88
CA SER A 114 27.68 18.14 -1.48
C SER A 114 26.17 18.29 -1.36
N PHE A 115 25.45 17.26 -0.92
CA PHE A 115 23.99 17.26 -0.82
C PHE A 115 23.49 18.22 0.25
N GLN A 116 22.46 19.00 -0.08
CA GLN A 116 21.69 19.78 0.88
C GLN A 116 20.55 18.94 1.49
N ASP A 117 19.94 18.06 0.71
CA ASP A 117 18.91 17.13 1.17
C ASP A 117 19.53 15.96 1.95
N GLU A 118 19.40 16.05 3.27
CA GLU A 118 19.94 15.09 4.23
C GLU A 118 19.39 13.68 4.02
N ILE A 119 18.13 13.56 3.56
CA ILE A 119 17.48 12.27 3.27
C ILE A 119 18.13 11.61 2.06
N SER A 120 18.28 12.34 0.95
CA SER A 120 18.95 11.85 -0.25
C SER A 120 20.40 11.43 0.04
N ARG A 121 21.12 12.22 0.83
CA ARG A 121 22.48 11.88 1.30
C ARG A 121 22.51 10.56 2.07
N ALA A 122 21.63 10.40 3.06
CA ALA A 122 21.55 9.17 3.86
C ALA A 122 21.21 7.95 3.00
N ARG A 123 20.27 8.08 2.05
CA ARG A 123 19.87 6.98 1.17
C ARG A 123 21.02 6.45 0.30
N VAL A 124 21.85 7.33 -0.25
CA VAL A 124 23.03 6.92 -1.04
C VAL A 124 24.03 6.17 -0.16
N LEU A 125 24.31 6.67 1.04
CA LEU A 125 25.27 6.06 1.96
C LEU A 125 24.79 4.71 2.50
N ILE A 126 23.50 4.59 2.82
CA ILE A 126 22.87 3.29 3.16
C ILE A 126 23.03 2.31 2.00
N ALA A 127 22.71 2.71 0.76
CA ALA A 127 22.84 1.83 -0.41
C ALA A 127 24.28 1.37 -0.64
N SER A 128 25.27 2.23 -0.38
CA SER A 128 26.70 1.87 -0.50
C SER A 128 27.16 0.82 0.51
N ALA A 129 26.42 0.66 1.60
CA ALA A 129 26.78 -0.17 2.73
C ALA A 129 26.09 -1.55 2.72
N GLU A 130 25.44 -1.91 1.62
CA GLU A 130 24.82 -3.22 1.44
C GLU A 130 25.89 -4.33 1.50
N ASN A 131 25.63 -5.38 2.29
CA ASN A 131 26.55 -6.52 2.52
C ASN A 131 27.91 -6.19 3.17
N GLU A 132 28.08 -5.01 3.75
CA GLU A 132 29.32 -4.63 4.42
C GLU A 132 29.41 -5.19 5.86
N ALA A 133 30.64 -5.42 6.33
CA ALA A 133 30.91 -5.76 7.73
C ALA A 133 30.55 -4.57 8.65
N VAL A 134 30.07 -4.85 9.87
CA VAL A 134 29.55 -3.86 10.84
C VAL A 134 30.49 -2.67 11.06
N ASP A 135 31.81 -2.90 11.08
CA ASP A 135 32.83 -1.87 11.31
C ASP A 135 33.33 -1.19 10.02
N SER A 136 32.65 -1.39 8.89
CA SER A 136 33.06 -0.79 7.62
C SER A 136 32.91 0.74 7.65
N PRO A 137 33.83 1.48 6.98
CA PRO A 137 33.68 2.92 6.80
C PRO A 137 32.37 3.33 6.11
N LYS A 138 31.79 2.44 5.28
CA LYS A 138 30.53 2.70 4.57
C LYS A 138 29.33 2.70 5.53
N LEU A 139 29.26 1.73 6.43
CA LEU A 139 28.20 1.70 7.46
C LEU A 139 28.36 2.84 8.46
N LEU A 140 29.58 3.16 8.88
CA LEU A 140 29.86 4.30 9.75
C LEU A 140 29.36 5.62 9.12
N ALA A 141 29.70 5.86 7.84
CA ALA A 141 29.22 7.04 7.13
C ALA A 141 27.69 7.07 6.98
N ALA A 142 27.05 5.91 6.76
CA ALA A 142 25.58 5.81 6.72
C ALA A 142 24.96 6.20 8.08
N VAL A 143 25.49 5.65 9.18
CA VAL A 143 25.04 6.00 10.55
C VAL A 143 25.21 7.49 10.83
N GLU A 144 26.40 8.04 10.59
CA GLU A 144 26.68 9.47 10.78
C GLU A 144 25.72 10.33 9.94
N SER A 145 25.44 9.91 8.71
CA SER A 145 24.50 10.63 7.85
C SER A 145 23.07 10.63 8.38
N ILE A 146 22.62 9.52 8.97
CA ILE A 146 21.29 9.40 9.57
C ILE A 146 21.19 10.28 10.81
N GLU A 147 22.21 10.29 11.65
CA GLU A 147 22.26 11.12 12.87
C GLU A 147 22.26 12.62 12.57
N LEU A 148 22.86 13.02 11.44
CA LEU A 148 22.85 14.41 10.99
C LEU A 148 21.52 14.88 10.39
N ILE A 149 20.53 14.00 10.19
CA ILE A 149 19.20 14.42 9.73
C ILE A 149 18.54 15.28 10.80
N GLN A 150 18.25 16.54 10.50
CA GLN A 150 17.63 17.50 11.42
C GLN A 150 16.14 17.22 11.64
N TYR A 151 15.45 16.75 10.60
CA TYR A 151 14.04 16.37 10.70
C TYR A 151 13.92 14.99 11.33
N GLU A 152 13.74 14.97 12.66
CA GLU A 152 13.58 13.74 13.46
C GLU A 152 12.49 12.79 12.93
N TYR A 153 11.48 13.33 12.24
CA TYR A 153 10.42 12.55 11.60
C TYR A 153 10.92 11.63 10.47
N SER A 154 11.99 12.00 9.75
CA SER A 154 12.51 11.24 8.60
C SER A 154 13.58 10.23 8.98
N ARG A 155 14.17 10.35 10.17
CA ARG A 155 15.25 9.48 10.68
C ARG A 155 14.82 8.01 10.89
N PRO A 156 13.60 7.68 11.39
CA PRO A 156 13.16 6.30 11.56
C PRO A 156 13.15 5.48 10.27
N GLY A 157 12.70 6.09 9.17
CA GLY A 157 12.70 5.43 7.87
C GLY A 157 14.11 5.08 7.38
N MET A 158 15.09 5.94 7.68
CA MET A 158 16.48 5.68 7.31
C MET A 158 17.12 4.60 8.19
N TRP A 159 16.88 4.64 9.51
CA TRP A 159 17.28 3.55 10.40
C TRP A 159 16.64 2.22 10.03
N PHE A 160 15.40 2.22 9.53
CA PHE A 160 14.75 1.03 8.98
C PHE A 160 15.50 0.48 7.77
N HIS A 161 15.82 1.33 6.79
CA HIS A 161 16.57 0.90 5.61
C HIS A 161 17.93 0.33 5.99
N LEU A 162 18.62 0.93 6.97
CA LEU A 162 19.90 0.44 7.47
C LEU A 162 19.76 -0.90 8.22
N ALA A 163 18.76 -1.05 9.09
CA ALA A 163 18.50 -2.29 9.82
C ALA A 163 18.09 -3.45 8.88
N LYS A 164 17.46 -3.13 7.75
CA LYS A 164 17.11 -4.11 6.71
C LYS A 164 18.35 -4.69 6.03
N ILE A 165 19.36 -3.86 5.74
CA ILE A 165 20.60 -4.33 5.09
C ILE A 165 21.60 -4.91 6.09
N ASN A 166 21.52 -4.52 7.37
CA ASN A 166 22.38 -5.07 8.42
C ASN A 166 21.63 -5.14 9.77
N SER A 167 21.35 -6.37 10.21
CA SER A 167 20.57 -6.65 11.42
C SER A 167 21.26 -6.20 12.72
N ALA A 168 22.57 -5.91 12.71
CA ALA A 168 23.27 -5.37 13.88
C ALA A 168 22.71 -4.00 14.32
N PHE A 169 22.14 -3.23 13.39
CA PHE A 169 21.52 -1.94 13.70
C PHE A 169 20.08 -2.05 14.20
N ARG A 170 19.54 -3.26 14.36
CA ARG A 170 18.24 -3.48 15.01
C ARG A 170 18.17 -2.82 16.39
N ALA A 171 19.20 -3.01 17.22
CA ALA A 171 19.23 -2.42 18.56
C ALA A 171 19.25 -0.89 18.51
N HIS A 172 19.96 -0.30 17.55
CA HIS A 172 20.04 1.15 17.34
C HIS A 172 18.70 1.74 16.85
N LEU A 173 18.05 1.08 15.88
CA LEU A 173 16.70 1.42 15.46
C LEU A 173 15.76 1.38 16.67
N LEU A 174 15.79 0.32 17.48
CA LEU A 174 14.92 0.19 18.64
C LEU A 174 15.18 1.26 19.71
N SER A 175 16.45 1.57 20.02
CA SER A 175 16.78 2.63 20.98
C SER A 175 16.32 4.00 20.48
N PHE A 176 16.47 4.27 19.19
CA PHE A 176 16.01 5.52 18.57
C PHE A 176 14.48 5.64 18.56
N LEU A 177 13.77 4.54 18.26
CA LEU A 177 12.32 4.50 18.36
C LEU A 177 11.82 4.75 19.79
N GLN A 178 12.52 4.20 20.79
CA GLN A 178 12.24 4.45 22.21
C GLN A 178 12.55 5.89 22.62
N SER A 179 13.59 6.53 22.07
CA SER A 179 13.88 7.93 22.37
C SER A 179 12.80 8.85 21.79
N ILE A 180 12.38 8.62 20.54
CA ILE A 180 11.25 9.34 19.92
C ILE A 180 9.99 9.16 20.75
N GLN A 181 9.71 7.95 21.24
CA GLN A 181 8.54 7.71 22.08
C GLN A 181 8.55 8.62 23.32
N ASN A 182 9.69 8.77 23.99
CA ASN A 182 9.81 9.61 25.17
C ASN A 182 9.70 11.11 24.83
N GLU A 183 10.24 11.55 23.70
CA GLU A 183 10.23 12.95 23.24
C GLU A 183 8.92 13.36 22.54
N SER A 184 8.20 12.43 21.92
CA SER A 184 6.90 12.65 21.24
C SER A 184 5.81 13.12 22.20
N SER A 185 5.96 12.86 23.50
CA SER A 185 5.15 13.48 24.56
C SER A 185 5.17 15.02 24.54
N GLN A 186 6.19 15.64 23.90
CA GLN A 186 6.30 17.09 23.72
C GLN A 186 5.98 17.57 22.29
N VAL A 187 6.21 16.75 21.26
CA VAL A 187 6.09 17.13 19.83
C VAL A 187 4.71 16.79 19.23
N GLU A 188 3.94 15.88 19.83
CA GLU A 188 2.55 15.58 19.43
C GLU A 188 1.59 16.79 19.52
N LYS A 189 2.06 17.93 20.04
CA LYS A 189 1.32 19.19 20.03
C LYS A 189 1.13 19.81 18.65
N LEU A 190 1.80 19.32 17.59
CA LEU A 190 1.82 20.02 16.29
C LEU A 190 1.44 19.20 15.04
N LEU A 191 1.30 17.87 15.07
CA LEU A 191 0.87 17.09 13.89
C LEU A 191 -0.11 15.99 14.26
N VAL A 192 -1.38 16.25 13.96
CA VAL A 192 -2.57 15.48 14.35
C VAL A 192 -2.97 14.40 13.32
N THR A 193 -2.20 14.16 12.24
CA THR A 193 -2.76 13.50 11.04
C THR A 193 -2.11 12.23 10.51
N ASN A 194 -1.06 11.65 11.09
CA ASN A 194 -0.55 10.38 10.58
C ASN A 194 -0.17 9.41 11.70
N THR A 195 -0.49 8.12 11.51
CA THR A 195 0.23 7.05 12.22
C THR A 195 1.72 7.37 12.14
N PRO A 196 2.45 7.42 13.26
CA PRO A 196 3.87 7.78 13.21
C PRO A 196 4.56 6.87 12.19
N GLU A 197 5.28 7.41 11.21
CA GLU A 197 5.91 6.60 10.16
C GLU A 197 6.81 5.49 10.75
N TRP A 198 7.33 5.75 11.95
CA TRP A 198 8.09 4.82 12.76
C TRP A 198 7.29 3.59 13.25
N ALA A 199 5.99 3.76 13.51
CA ALA A 199 5.07 2.68 13.88
C ALA A 199 4.81 1.75 12.69
N ALA A 200 4.61 2.31 11.51
CA ALA A 200 4.46 1.55 10.27
C ALA A 200 5.74 0.74 9.95
N VAL A 201 6.91 1.33 10.20
CA VAL A 201 8.22 0.68 10.09
C VAL A 201 8.29 -0.62 10.92
N LEU A 202 7.87 -0.59 12.19
CA LEU A 202 7.91 -1.78 13.06
C LEU A 202 6.97 -2.89 12.59
N VAL A 203 5.77 -2.55 12.12
CA VAL A 203 4.84 -3.51 11.52
C VAL A 203 5.44 -4.13 10.25
N THR A 204 6.07 -3.32 9.41
CA THR A 204 6.73 -3.85 8.21
C THR A 204 7.88 -4.79 8.55
N LEU A 205 8.64 -4.53 9.62
CA LEU A 205 9.67 -5.45 10.11
C LEU A 205 9.06 -6.77 10.59
N ALA A 206 8.02 -6.71 11.42
CA ALA A 206 7.34 -7.90 11.92
C ALA A 206 6.71 -8.75 10.80
N LYS A 207 6.31 -8.13 9.68
CA LYS A 207 5.82 -8.82 8.47
C LYS A 207 6.93 -9.53 7.68
N ILE A 208 8.15 -8.99 7.69
CA ILE A 208 9.29 -9.54 6.95
C ILE A 208 10.03 -10.60 7.75
N ASP A 209 10.20 -10.38 9.05
CA ASP A 209 10.90 -11.26 9.96
C ASP A 209 10.17 -11.31 11.31
N SER A 210 9.61 -12.48 11.63
CA SER A 210 8.85 -12.71 12.85
C SER A 210 9.66 -12.47 14.12
N SER A 211 10.99 -12.45 14.03
CA SER A 211 11.84 -12.12 15.16
C SER A 211 11.55 -10.71 15.70
N TYR A 212 11.05 -9.77 14.88
CA TYR A 212 10.68 -8.40 15.30
C TYR A 212 9.30 -8.29 15.94
N PHE A 213 8.51 -9.38 15.93
CA PHE A 213 7.11 -9.34 16.35
C PHE A 213 6.94 -8.98 17.83
N SER A 214 7.70 -9.65 18.72
CA SER A 214 7.64 -9.40 20.17
C SER A 214 8.00 -7.97 20.53
N GLU A 215 8.97 -7.40 19.83
CA GLU A 215 9.47 -6.04 20.04
C GLU A 215 8.51 -5.01 19.47
N ALA A 216 7.97 -5.24 18.28
CA ALA A 216 6.93 -4.39 17.70
C ALA A 216 5.68 -4.36 18.60
N LEU A 217 5.30 -5.51 19.17
CA LEU A 217 4.21 -5.61 20.14
C LEU A 217 4.52 -4.87 21.45
N SER A 218 5.74 -5.00 21.99
CA SER A 218 6.15 -4.27 23.19
C SER A 218 6.10 -2.75 22.97
N VAL A 219 6.55 -2.29 21.80
CA VAL A 219 6.50 -0.87 21.45
C VAL A 219 5.05 -0.43 21.25
N ALA A 220 4.23 -1.21 20.55
CA ALA A 220 2.81 -0.90 20.38
C ALA A 220 2.13 -0.72 21.74
N ARG A 221 2.38 -1.63 22.70
CA ARG A 221 1.83 -1.55 24.07
C ARG A 221 2.28 -0.33 24.85
N SER A 222 3.50 0.14 24.62
CA SER A 222 4.08 1.27 25.36
C SER A 222 3.64 2.64 24.83
N ILE A 223 3.07 2.71 23.62
CA ILE A 223 2.56 3.96 23.05
C ILE A 223 1.49 4.59 23.95
N GLN A 224 1.68 5.87 24.25
CA GLN A 224 0.77 6.65 25.09
C GLN A 224 -0.50 7.06 24.33
N ASP A 225 -0.36 7.49 23.07
CA ASP A 225 -1.52 7.78 22.23
C ASP A 225 -2.34 6.51 21.98
N LYS A 226 -3.55 6.47 22.56
CA LYS A 226 -4.41 5.30 22.49
C LYS A 226 -4.76 4.94 21.05
N SER A 227 -4.95 5.92 20.16
CA SER A 227 -5.33 5.70 18.76
C SER A 227 -4.22 5.03 17.95
N SER A 228 -3.00 5.56 18.03
CA SER A 228 -1.81 4.99 17.38
C SER A 228 -1.47 3.61 17.92
N ARG A 229 -1.60 3.42 19.24
CA ARG A 229 -1.47 2.11 19.88
C ARG A 229 -2.46 1.10 19.31
N THR A 230 -3.74 1.44 19.25
CA THR A 230 -4.79 0.53 18.77
C THR A 230 -4.59 0.17 17.30
N LYS A 231 -4.23 1.13 16.42
CA LYS A 231 -3.92 0.85 15.00
C LYS A 231 -2.77 -0.14 14.84
N LEU A 232 -1.70 0.02 15.62
CA LEU A 232 -0.56 -0.89 15.61
C LEU A 232 -0.90 -2.28 16.12
N LEU A 233 -1.64 -2.37 17.23
CA LEU A 233 -2.09 -3.65 17.77
C LEU A 233 -2.97 -4.40 16.75
N ILE A 234 -3.82 -3.70 15.99
CA ILE A 234 -4.59 -4.30 14.89
C ILE A 234 -3.66 -4.83 13.79
N GLU A 235 -2.69 -4.03 13.33
CA GLU A 235 -1.75 -4.46 12.29
C GLU A 235 -0.86 -5.63 12.72
N LEU A 236 -0.46 -5.69 13.99
CA LEU A 236 0.29 -6.81 14.54
C LEU A 236 -0.59 -8.04 14.69
N ALA A 237 -1.85 -7.88 15.11
CA ALA A 237 -2.75 -9.02 15.23
C ALA A 237 -3.06 -9.67 13.85
N LYS A 238 -2.96 -8.90 12.75
CA LYS A 238 -3.00 -9.47 11.38
C LYS A 238 -1.82 -10.42 11.10
N ILE A 239 -0.68 -10.26 11.77
CA ILE A 239 0.50 -11.11 11.63
C ILE A 239 0.37 -12.33 12.55
N ASP A 240 -0.05 -12.12 13.80
CA ASP A 240 -0.32 -13.20 14.76
C ASP A 240 -1.69 -13.00 15.42
N SER A 241 -2.62 -13.86 15.02
CA SER A 241 -4.02 -13.84 15.45
C SER A 241 -4.24 -14.01 16.96
N SER A 242 -3.25 -14.51 17.70
CA SER A 242 -3.38 -14.68 19.14
C SER A 242 -3.53 -13.35 19.90
N TYR A 243 -3.12 -12.23 19.29
CA TYR A 243 -3.19 -10.88 19.87
C TYR A 243 -4.45 -10.09 19.47
N PHE A 244 -5.42 -10.71 18.79
CA PHE A 244 -6.68 -10.05 18.41
C PHE A 244 -7.51 -9.58 19.60
N SER A 245 -7.55 -10.35 20.67
CA SER A 245 -8.27 -9.97 21.90
C SER A 245 -7.71 -8.70 22.55
N GLU A 246 -6.40 -8.50 22.43
CA GLU A 246 -5.71 -7.30 22.91
C GLU A 246 -5.94 -6.09 22.01
N ALA A 247 -5.92 -6.28 20.69
CA ALA A 247 -6.28 -5.22 19.74
C ALA A 247 -7.73 -4.74 19.96
N LEU A 248 -8.65 -5.68 20.23
CA LEU A 248 -10.05 -5.39 20.51
C LEU A 248 -10.25 -4.72 21.88
N SER A 249 -9.50 -5.12 22.91
CA SER A 249 -9.57 -4.46 24.22
C SER A 249 -9.02 -3.04 24.15
N ALA A 250 -7.93 -2.81 23.41
CA ALA A 250 -7.39 -1.47 23.17
C ALA A 250 -8.39 -0.59 22.40
N LEU A 251 -9.13 -1.17 21.45
CA LEU A 251 -10.24 -0.50 20.76
C LEU A 251 -11.35 -0.09 21.76
N ARG A 252 -11.78 -1.01 22.64
CA ARG A 252 -12.82 -0.76 23.66
C ARG A 252 -12.41 0.27 24.72
N MET A 253 -11.15 0.28 25.13
CA MET A 253 -10.63 1.26 26.11
C MET A 253 -10.64 2.71 25.60
N ILE A 254 -10.62 2.93 24.28
CA ILE A 254 -10.82 4.26 23.71
C ILE A 254 -12.28 4.70 23.91
N GLN A 255 -13.22 3.79 23.66
CA GLN A 255 -14.68 4.01 23.77
C GLN A 255 -15.14 4.37 25.18
N GLU A 256 -14.54 3.78 26.23
CA GLU A 256 -14.88 4.08 27.63
C GLU A 256 -14.37 5.46 28.08
N THR A 257 -13.26 5.95 27.51
CA THR A 257 -12.69 7.25 27.90
C THR A 257 -13.30 8.46 27.18
N SER A 258 -14.18 8.23 26.21
CA SER A 258 -15.10 9.22 25.66
C SER A 258 -16.30 9.44 26.59
N GLU A 259 -16.05 9.77 27.85
CA GLU A 259 -17.11 10.23 28.76
C GLU A 259 -17.65 11.60 28.31
N PRO A 260 -18.98 11.82 28.31
CA PRO A 260 -19.61 13.06 27.85
C PRO A 260 -19.16 14.31 28.62
N ASP A 261 -18.69 14.19 29.85
CA ASP A 261 -18.26 15.32 30.69
C ASP A 261 -16.92 15.95 30.26
N LEU A 262 -16.02 15.20 29.63
CA LEU A 262 -14.75 15.70 29.09
C LEU A 262 -14.93 16.35 27.70
N LEU A 263 -15.87 15.84 26.91
CA LEU A 263 -16.23 16.36 25.58
C LEU A 263 -16.97 17.70 25.67
N ALA A 264 -17.74 17.91 26.73
CA ALA A 264 -18.39 19.19 27.03
C ALA A 264 -17.39 20.33 27.34
N GLN A 265 -16.18 20.00 27.82
CA GLN A 265 -15.16 20.99 28.19
C GLN A 265 -14.22 21.37 27.04
N ASN A 266 -14.23 20.65 25.91
CA ASN A 266 -13.35 20.94 24.78
C ASN A 266 -14.00 20.65 23.41
N PRO A 267 -14.67 21.65 22.79
CA PRO A 267 -15.48 21.45 21.58
C PRO A 267 -14.65 21.08 20.33
N LEU A 268 -13.36 21.41 20.28
CA LEU A 268 -12.45 20.94 19.23
C LEU A 268 -12.23 19.42 19.33
N MET A 269 -12.19 18.87 20.55
CA MET A 269 -12.01 17.45 20.79
C MET A 269 -13.29 16.64 20.53
N ALA A 270 -14.46 17.24 20.73
CA ALA A 270 -15.74 16.65 20.33
C ALA A 270 -15.87 16.46 18.80
N SER A 271 -15.45 17.43 18.00
CA SER A 271 -15.40 17.30 16.52
C SER A 271 -14.34 16.29 16.05
N PHE A 272 -13.23 16.19 16.79
CA PHE A 272 -12.17 15.25 16.46
C PHE A 272 -12.54 13.80 16.81
N CYS A 273 -13.20 13.59 17.96
CA CYS A 273 -13.75 12.29 18.34
C CYS A 273 -14.85 11.81 17.39
N SER A 274 -15.69 12.71 16.84
CA SER A 274 -16.67 12.31 15.82
C SER A 274 -16.02 11.87 14.51
N ASP A 275 -14.91 12.50 14.10
CA ASP A 275 -14.23 12.21 12.82
C ASP A 275 -13.26 11.02 12.90
N VAL A 276 -12.65 10.80 14.07
CA VAL A 276 -11.68 9.72 14.31
C VAL A 276 -12.35 8.43 14.78
N TRP A 277 -13.56 8.50 15.35
CA TRP A 277 -14.23 7.40 16.02
C TRP A 277 -15.69 7.23 15.59
N SER A 278 -15.98 7.39 14.30
CA SER A 278 -17.28 6.95 13.77
C SER A 278 -17.40 5.43 13.90
N LEU A 279 -18.59 4.93 14.24
CA LEU A 279 -18.93 3.49 14.23
C LEU A 279 -18.42 2.81 12.95
N TYR A 280 -18.40 3.54 11.84
CA TYR A 280 -17.82 3.13 10.56
C TYR A 280 -16.38 2.60 10.65
N LYS A 281 -15.44 3.34 11.28
CA LYS A 281 -14.04 2.88 11.38
C LYS A 281 -13.87 1.65 12.28
N GLN A 282 -14.70 1.52 13.32
CA GLN A 282 -14.70 0.33 14.19
C GLN A 282 -15.19 -0.90 13.44
N ILE A 283 -16.27 -0.74 12.67
CA ILE A 283 -16.83 -1.82 11.88
C ILE A 283 -15.83 -2.26 10.81
N LEU A 284 -15.13 -1.35 10.13
CA LEU A 284 -14.06 -1.71 9.19
C LEU A 284 -12.93 -2.51 9.86
N ALA A 285 -12.55 -2.16 11.09
CA ALA A 285 -11.57 -2.93 11.84
C ALA A 285 -12.08 -4.35 12.15
N LEU A 286 -13.32 -4.47 12.64
CA LEU A 286 -13.96 -5.76 12.92
C LEU A 286 -14.16 -6.61 11.66
N MET A 287 -14.49 -6.00 10.52
CA MET A 287 -14.61 -6.71 9.24
C MET A 287 -13.32 -7.39 8.83
N ASN A 288 -12.17 -6.73 9.03
CA ASN A 288 -10.87 -7.36 8.81
C ASN A 288 -10.64 -8.54 9.76
N LEU A 289 -11.12 -8.48 11.00
CA LEU A 289 -11.02 -9.57 11.97
C LEU A 289 -11.96 -10.73 11.64
N ALA A 290 -13.14 -10.43 11.11
CA ALA A 290 -14.16 -11.42 10.77
C ALA A 290 -13.75 -12.34 9.60
N GLN A 291 -12.74 -11.95 8.80
CA GLN A 291 -12.13 -12.82 7.79
C GLN A 291 -11.46 -14.06 8.39
N ILE A 292 -11.02 -13.97 9.65
CA ILE A 292 -10.26 -15.01 10.33
C ILE A 292 -11.13 -15.73 11.35
N ASP A 293 -12.00 -15.00 12.04
CA ASP A 293 -12.96 -15.56 13.00
C ASP A 293 -14.39 -15.06 12.75
N SER A 294 -15.25 -15.96 12.29
CA SER A 294 -16.64 -15.66 11.95
C SER A 294 -17.52 -15.24 13.14
N THR A 295 -17.04 -15.36 14.39
CA THR A 295 -17.82 -14.95 15.58
C THR A 295 -18.03 -13.43 15.65
N TYR A 296 -17.17 -12.64 15.01
CA TYR A 296 -17.27 -11.18 14.98
C TYR A 296 -18.38 -10.64 14.06
N PHE A 297 -18.93 -11.46 13.15
CA PHE A 297 -20.01 -11.00 12.25
C PHE A 297 -21.28 -10.55 12.99
N LEU A 298 -21.60 -11.16 14.14
CA LEU A 298 -22.74 -10.70 14.95
C LEU A 298 -22.47 -9.32 15.58
N GLU A 299 -21.27 -9.09 16.09
CA GLU A 299 -20.88 -7.81 16.67
C GLU A 299 -20.88 -6.71 15.59
N ILE A 300 -20.38 -7.02 14.39
CA ILE A 300 -20.44 -6.12 13.21
C ILE A 300 -21.89 -5.72 12.90
N LEU A 301 -22.80 -6.69 12.77
CA LEU A 301 -24.20 -6.40 12.40
C LEU A 301 -24.91 -5.58 13.49
N LEU A 302 -24.64 -5.84 14.77
CA LEU A 302 -25.17 -5.04 15.87
C LEU A 302 -24.66 -3.59 15.81
N LEU A 303 -23.37 -3.39 15.54
CA LEU A 303 -22.80 -2.05 15.43
C LEU A 303 -23.33 -1.31 14.22
N ILE A 304 -23.51 -1.97 13.07
CA ILE A 304 -24.14 -1.35 11.89
C ILE A 304 -25.53 -0.83 12.24
N GLN A 305 -26.33 -1.61 12.97
CA GLN A 305 -27.68 -1.21 13.38
C GLN A 305 -27.69 0.01 14.31
N LEU A 306 -26.62 0.25 15.06
CA LEU A 306 -26.48 1.40 15.97
C LEU A 306 -26.00 2.68 15.27
N MET A 307 -25.66 2.62 13.98
CA MET A 307 -25.24 3.80 13.22
C MET A 307 -26.41 4.74 12.95
N GLU A 308 -26.16 6.05 13.08
CA GLU A 308 -27.15 7.10 12.77
C GLU A 308 -27.20 7.44 11.27
N ASP A 309 -26.07 7.34 10.56
CA ASP A 309 -25.96 7.66 9.13
C ASP A 309 -26.29 6.43 8.25
N GLU A 310 -27.44 6.47 7.57
CA GLU A 310 -27.88 5.40 6.66
C GLU A 310 -26.97 5.23 5.44
N SER A 311 -26.32 6.29 4.96
CA SER A 311 -25.38 6.21 3.82
C SER A 311 -24.16 5.40 4.19
N ASP A 312 -23.62 5.61 5.40
CA ASP A 312 -22.49 4.84 5.90
C ASP A 312 -22.87 3.39 6.24
N GLN A 313 -24.09 3.14 6.73
CA GLN A 313 -24.63 1.77 6.85
C GLN A 313 -24.62 1.03 5.50
N VAL A 314 -25.10 1.70 4.44
CA VAL A 314 -25.17 1.12 3.09
C VAL A 314 -23.79 0.81 2.53
N LYS A 315 -22.81 1.72 2.69
CA LYS A 315 -21.42 1.48 2.25
C LYS A 315 -20.83 0.25 2.95
N ILE A 316 -20.96 0.18 4.28
CA ILE A 316 -20.43 -0.95 5.04
C ILE A 316 -21.08 -2.26 4.64
N LEU A 317 -22.42 -2.31 4.52
CA LEU A 317 -23.12 -3.51 4.10
C LEU A 317 -22.71 -3.94 2.68
N THR A 318 -22.45 -2.98 1.79
CA THR A 318 -21.92 -3.26 0.44
C THR A 318 -20.54 -3.91 0.51
N GLU A 319 -19.63 -3.40 1.34
CA GLU A 319 -18.30 -3.97 1.54
C GLU A 319 -18.34 -5.35 2.24
N LEU A 320 -19.20 -5.48 3.24
CA LEU A 320 -19.40 -6.70 4.03
C LEU A 320 -19.93 -7.85 3.18
N ALA A 321 -20.67 -7.54 2.12
CA ALA A 321 -21.26 -8.52 1.24
C ALA A 321 -20.23 -9.56 0.79
N GLN A 322 -19.02 -9.19 0.38
CA GLN A 322 -18.06 -10.18 -0.14
C GLN A 322 -17.58 -11.19 0.91
N GLN A 323 -17.68 -10.88 2.20
CA GLN A 323 -17.07 -11.63 3.29
C GLN A 323 -18.09 -12.32 4.19
N LEU A 324 -19.36 -11.91 4.15
CA LEU A 324 -20.41 -12.41 5.04
C LEU A 324 -20.78 -13.88 4.76
N PRO A 325 -20.72 -14.78 5.76
CA PRO A 325 -21.26 -16.14 5.68
C PRO A 325 -22.79 -16.16 5.56
N GLU A 326 -23.34 -17.18 4.88
CA GLU A 326 -24.79 -17.32 4.65
C GLU A 326 -25.62 -17.41 5.95
N SER A 327 -25.02 -17.88 7.05
CA SER A 327 -25.66 -17.99 8.37
C SER A 327 -26.10 -16.65 8.96
N PHE A 328 -25.50 -15.54 8.52
CA PHE A 328 -25.79 -14.19 9.01
C PHE A 328 -26.69 -13.38 8.07
N LEU A 329 -27.13 -13.97 6.95
CA LEU A 329 -28.05 -13.32 6.01
C LEU A 329 -29.37 -12.89 6.67
N PRO A 330 -30.04 -13.70 7.52
CA PRO A 330 -31.30 -13.30 8.14
C PRO A 330 -31.19 -11.98 8.93
N GLN A 331 -30.14 -11.83 9.75
CA GLN A 331 -29.87 -10.62 10.53
C GLN A 331 -29.52 -9.44 9.61
N THR A 332 -28.75 -9.72 8.54
CA THR A 332 -28.39 -8.71 7.55
C THR A 332 -29.64 -8.16 6.84
N TYR A 333 -30.59 -9.02 6.46
CA TYR A 333 -31.86 -8.58 5.87
C TYR A 333 -32.65 -7.70 6.83
N THR A 334 -32.69 -8.01 8.13
CA THR A 334 -33.38 -7.14 9.12
C THR A 334 -32.86 -5.70 9.06
N ILE A 335 -31.54 -5.52 8.95
CA ILE A 335 -30.92 -4.20 8.84
C ILE A 335 -31.27 -3.56 7.49
N ILE A 336 -31.12 -4.29 6.37
CA ILE A 336 -31.46 -3.78 5.03
C ILE A 336 -32.91 -3.27 4.96
N TYR A 337 -33.84 -3.99 5.57
CA TYR A 337 -35.26 -3.62 5.61
C TYR A 337 -35.55 -2.44 6.55
N SER A 338 -34.69 -2.16 7.53
CA SER A 338 -34.84 -1.00 8.43
C SER A 338 -34.41 0.33 7.80
N ILE A 339 -33.64 0.32 6.70
CA ILE A 339 -33.20 1.53 6.01
C ILE A 339 -34.42 2.27 5.39
N ALA A 340 -34.50 3.58 5.61
CA ALA A 340 -35.60 4.39 5.12
C ALA A 340 -35.51 4.63 3.61
N HIS A 341 -34.32 4.96 3.10
CA HIS A 341 -34.09 5.27 1.70
C HIS A 341 -34.22 4.03 0.78
N LYS A 342 -35.38 3.89 0.11
CA LYS A 342 -35.74 2.71 -0.68
C LYS A 342 -34.82 2.37 -1.84
N PRO A 343 -34.26 3.33 -2.62
CA PRO A 343 -33.27 3.00 -3.63
C PRO A 343 -32.00 2.35 -3.05
N SER A 344 -31.53 2.79 -1.87
CA SER A 344 -30.36 2.19 -1.20
C SER A 344 -30.68 0.81 -0.63
N CYS A 345 -31.88 0.59 -0.09
CA CYS A 345 -32.34 -0.77 0.26
C CYS A 345 -32.30 -1.68 -0.96
N ALA A 346 -32.81 -1.21 -2.10
CA ALA A 346 -32.89 -1.98 -3.33
C ALA A 346 -31.51 -2.35 -3.86
N GLU A 347 -30.54 -1.45 -3.76
CA GLU A 347 -29.14 -1.71 -4.08
C GLU A 347 -28.53 -2.81 -3.21
N LEU A 348 -28.67 -2.72 -1.88
CA LEU A 348 -28.20 -3.78 -1.00
C LEU A 348 -28.91 -5.12 -1.28
N LEU A 349 -30.22 -5.10 -1.50
CA LEU A 349 -30.97 -6.30 -1.86
C LEU A 349 -30.45 -6.93 -3.16
N SER A 350 -30.09 -6.15 -4.19
CA SER A 350 -29.52 -6.68 -5.43
C SER A 350 -28.23 -7.47 -5.21
N ILE A 351 -27.43 -7.08 -4.21
CA ILE A 351 -26.16 -7.72 -3.86
C ILE A 351 -26.39 -9.00 -3.05
N TYR A 352 -27.29 -8.97 -2.07
CA TYR A 352 -27.48 -10.06 -1.11
C TYR A 352 -28.48 -11.12 -1.56
N LEU A 353 -29.50 -10.74 -2.34
CA LEU A 353 -30.59 -11.64 -2.75
C LEU A 353 -30.13 -12.85 -3.59
N PRO A 354 -29.16 -12.73 -4.52
CA PRO A 354 -28.62 -13.89 -5.24
C PRO A 354 -27.95 -14.93 -4.33
N ARG A 355 -27.58 -14.55 -3.10
CA ARG A 355 -26.93 -15.42 -2.10
C ARG A 355 -27.91 -16.03 -1.12
N LEU A 356 -29.19 -15.70 -1.21
CA LEU A 356 -30.21 -16.25 -0.34
C LEU A 356 -30.43 -17.74 -0.65
N PRO A 357 -30.36 -18.64 0.34
CA PRO A 357 -30.73 -20.04 0.14
C PRO A 357 -32.18 -20.15 -0.35
N LEU A 358 -32.38 -20.73 -1.54
CA LEU A 358 -33.71 -20.88 -2.16
C LEU A 358 -34.72 -21.58 -1.26
N ALA A 359 -34.27 -22.48 -0.38
CA ALA A 359 -35.10 -23.19 0.58
C ALA A 359 -35.84 -22.28 1.60
N ILE A 360 -35.35 -21.05 1.80
CA ILE A 360 -35.91 -20.09 2.76
C ILE A 360 -36.73 -19.00 2.03
N LEU A 361 -36.72 -18.99 0.69
CA LEU A 361 -37.43 -18.00 -0.12
C LEU A 361 -38.92 -18.35 -0.23
N SER A 362 -39.76 -17.61 0.51
CA SER A 362 -41.22 -17.69 0.39
C SER A 362 -41.79 -16.75 -0.67
N LEU A 363 -42.98 -17.06 -1.20
CA LEU A 363 -43.66 -16.22 -2.18
C LEU A 363 -44.01 -14.82 -1.62
N SER A 364 -44.37 -14.73 -0.33
CA SER A 364 -44.65 -13.45 0.33
C SER A 364 -43.42 -12.57 0.43
N ASN A 365 -42.27 -13.17 0.77
CA ASN A 365 -41.02 -12.43 0.84
C ASN A 365 -40.60 -11.99 -0.57
N TRP A 366 -40.76 -12.86 -1.58
CA TRP A 366 -40.42 -12.57 -2.97
C TRP A 366 -41.12 -11.32 -3.52
N GLN A 367 -42.42 -11.14 -3.24
CA GLN A 367 -43.15 -9.94 -3.65
C GLN A 367 -42.56 -8.66 -3.06
N SER A 368 -42.18 -8.68 -1.77
CA SER A 368 -41.53 -7.55 -1.11
C SER A 368 -40.16 -7.23 -1.70
N HIS A 369 -39.36 -8.24 -2.05
CA HIS A 369 -38.07 -8.04 -2.72
C HIS A 369 -38.25 -7.37 -4.09
N LEU A 370 -39.19 -7.86 -4.91
CA LEU A 370 -39.47 -7.27 -6.23
C LEU A 370 -39.98 -5.84 -6.14
N TYR A 371 -40.84 -5.54 -5.17
CA TYR A 371 -41.33 -4.18 -4.93
C TYR A 371 -40.19 -3.22 -4.61
N LEU A 372 -39.23 -3.63 -3.78
CA LEU A 372 -38.07 -2.80 -3.45
C LEU A 372 -37.13 -2.65 -4.66
N LEU A 373 -36.82 -3.74 -5.37
CA LEU A 373 -35.98 -3.71 -6.58
C LEU A 373 -36.55 -2.77 -7.66
N ALA A 374 -37.87 -2.60 -7.73
CA ALA A 374 -38.51 -1.67 -8.67
C ALA A 374 -38.12 -0.19 -8.46
N HIS A 375 -37.48 0.16 -7.34
CA HIS A 375 -36.94 1.51 -7.09
C HIS A 375 -35.57 1.76 -7.74
N ARG A 376 -34.94 0.73 -8.34
CA ARG A 376 -33.68 0.89 -9.09
C ARG A 376 -33.94 1.45 -10.48
N THR A 377 -32.87 1.86 -11.17
CA THR A 377 -33.01 2.29 -12.56
C THR A 377 -33.52 1.13 -13.42
N ARG A 378 -34.15 1.44 -14.55
CA ARG A 378 -34.64 0.41 -15.47
C ARG A 378 -33.52 -0.54 -15.92
N ALA A 379 -32.33 -0.01 -16.20
CA ALA A 379 -31.19 -0.83 -16.61
C ALA A 379 -30.79 -1.81 -15.50
N ASP A 380 -30.68 -1.31 -14.26
CA ASP A 380 -30.26 -2.11 -13.11
C ASP A 380 -31.31 -3.16 -12.73
N LEU A 381 -32.60 -2.81 -12.70
CA LEU A 381 -33.68 -3.76 -12.43
C LEU A 381 -33.68 -4.92 -13.44
N MET A 382 -33.41 -4.64 -14.72
CA MET A 382 -33.34 -5.69 -15.75
C MET A 382 -32.13 -6.62 -15.51
N GLN A 383 -31.02 -6.08 -15.04
CA GLN A 383 -29.85 -6.85 -14.64
C GLN A 383 -30.14 -7.71 -13.39
N ASP A 384 -30.82 -7.15 -12.39
CA ASP A 384 -31.20 -7.85 -11.16
C ASP A 384 -32.16 -9.02 -11.45
N LEU A 385 -33.15 -8.82 -12.33
CA LEU A 385 -34.05 -9.89 -12.74
C LEU A 385 -33.32 -11.03 -13.46
N ALA A 386 -32.25 -10.72 -14.20
CA ALA A 386 -31.42 -11.73 -14.85
C ALA A 386 -30.59 -12.53 -13.83
N THR A 387 -30.01 -11.89 -12.81
CA THR A 387 -29.24 -12.58 -11.75
C THR A 387 -30.13 -13.45 -10.87
N LEU A 388 -31.41 -13.08 -10.72
CA LEU A 388 -32.39 -13.83 -9.93
C LEU A 388 -33.10 -14.96 -10.69
N TYR A 389 -32.68 -15.27 -11.92
CA TYR A 389 -33.23 -16.38 -12.71
C TYR A 389 -33.41 -17.70 -11.92
N PRO A 390 -32.44 -18.16 -11.10
CA PRO A 390 -32.61 -19.38 -10.30
C PRO A 390 -33.78 -19.31 -9.31
N ALA A 391 -34.00 -18.15 -8.68
CA ALA A 391 -35.09 -17.93 -7.74
C ALA A 391 -36.46 -17.91 -8.43
N ILE A 392 -36.53 -17.30 -9.62
CA ILE A 392 -37.77 -17.24 -10.42
C ILE A 392 -38.18 -18.63 -10.89
N VAL A 393 -37.21 -19.44 -11.35
CA VAL A 393 -37.45 -20.84 -11.71
C VAL A 393 -37.88 -21.65 -10.49
N HIS A 394 -37.26 -21.43 -9.32
CA HIS A 394 -37.63 -22.12 -8.09
C HIS A 394 -39.07 -21.84 -7.66
N LEU A 395 -39.52 -20.59 -7.74
CA LEU A 395 -40.85 -20.18 -7.28
C LEU A 395 -41.98 -20.45 -8.28
N GLY A 396 -41.72 -20.32 -9.58
CA GLY A 396 -42.77 -20.33 -10.61
C GLY A 396 -42.45 -21.15 -11.86
N GLY A 397 -41.31 -21.85 -11.89
CA GLY A 397 -40.90 -22.69 -13.01
C GLY A 397 -40.60 -21.92 -14.31
N LYS A 398 -40.47 -22.65 -15.41
CA LYS A 398 -40.11 -22.09 -16.73
C LYS A 398 -41.17 -21.13 -17.29
N GLU A 399 -42.44 -21.32 -16.93
CA GLU A 399 -43.52 -20.43 -17.38
C GLU A 399 -43.43 -19.05 -16.73
N ALA A 400 -43.04 -18.96 -15.45
CA ALA A 400 -42.81 -17.67 -14.79
C ALA A 400 -41.67 -16.88 -15.44
N VAL A 401 -40.60 -17.56 -15.88
CA VAL A 401 -39.51 -16.94 -16.63
C VAL A 401 -40.00 -16.36 -17.95
N ARG A 402 -40.80 -17.13 -18.72
CA ARG A 402 -41.35 -16.65 -20.00
C ARG A 402 -42.24 -15.43 -19.79
N GLY A 403 -43.16 -15.49 -18.82
CA GLY A 403 -44.03 -14.38 -18.47
C GLY A 403 -43.25 -13.12 -18.07
N MET A 404 -42.16 -13.27 -17.32
CA MET A 404 -41.27 -12.15 -16.98
C MET A 404 -40.63 -11.54 -18.23
N VAL A 405 -40.06 -12.35 -19.11
CA VAL A 405 -39.39 -11.86 -20.34
C VAL A 405 -40.38 -11.14 -21.26
N ASP A 406 -41.61 -11.64 -21.38
CA ASP A 406 -42.65 -11.01 -22.17
C ASP A 406 -43.09 -9.67 -21.54
N ALA A 407 -43.28 -9.62 -20.22
CA ALA A 407 -43.57 -8.38 -19.50
C ALA A 407 -42.43 -7.34 -19.64
N MET A 408 -41.17 -7.77 -19.58
CA MET A 408 -40.01 -6.90 -19.82
C MET A 408 -40.05 -6.34 -21.25
N ARG A 409 -40.35 -7.18 -22.25
CA ARG A 409 -40.46 -6.76 -23.66
C ARG A 409 -41.58 -5.74 -23.84
N ASP A 410 -42.72 -5.95 -23.21
CA ASP A 410 -43.87 -5.04 -23.28
C ASP A 410 -43.56 -3.67 -22.67
N VAL A 411 -42.95 -3.64 -21.48
CA VAL A 411 -42.49 -2.38 -20.85
C VAL A 411 -41.47 -1.67 -21.74
N CYS A 412 -40.55 -2.42 -22.38
CA CYS A 412 -39.58 -1.84 -23.30
C CYS A 412 -40.23 -1.23 -24.56
N ASN A 413 -41.30 -1.84 -25.07
CA ASN A 413 -42.02 -1.39 -26.24
C ASN A 413 -42.93 -0.18 -25.97
N GLN A 414 -43.42 -0.01 -24.74
CA GLN A 414 -44.30 1.09 -24.36
C GLN A 414 -43.60 2.46 -24.38
N TRP A 415 -42.27 2.50 -24.34
CA TRP A 415 -41.48 3.74 -24.17
C TRP A 415 -40.55 4.01 -25.35
N LYS A 416 -41.09 3.97 -26.58
CA LYS A 416 -40.41 4.47 -27.78
C LYS A 416 -40.50 5.98 -27.91
#